data_AF-A0AAU7K1E4-F1
#
_entry.id   AF-A0AAU7K1E4-F1
#
_cell.length_a   1.000
_cell.length_b   1.000
_cell.length_c   1.000
_cell.angle_alpha   90.00
_cell.angle_beta   90.00
_cell.angle_gamma   90.00
#
_symmetry.space_group_name_H-M   'P 1'
#
loop_
_entity.id
_entity.type
_entity.pdbx_description
1 polymer ?
#
loop_
_entity_poly.entity_id
_entity_poly.type
_entity_poly.pdbx_seq_one_letter_code
_entity_poly.pdbx_strand_id
1 'polypeptide(L)'
;MKKLTIGTRGSDLALWQANHIKDELAAIGIDAEIKIIKTQGDKILNLRLDKLEGKGFFTKELEEELLGGTIDLAVHCLKDLPTTHPAGLTIAALPPREEASEYLLILKDCVDVTQKLSLKKGAMVGTSSNRRKAQLLGLRPDLEIEDLRGNVPTRIQKLRDEDYDAILIAKAGVKRLNLDVTDLHVEELETTEFIPAPAQGALAIQIRENDTELFDALQKLHDPATAETVTVERKVLNLFEGGCHMPLGCYCKKENGKFEIWTSKAETADHFPERLFLRAESTEGLAEKIVSKFNQDRKKPAKVFISREIGEHSYFRRALENNNIEIEGRSLIRTFPIVTVLDQFILKHVDWVFFSSRNSVEYFFNLKPVLPKRTKFGVVGRGSEDALRKFGHIADFVGESGDITEVAEDFAKLVPGQQILFPRAQDSLQSIQKSLPADAKIIDLPIYETVIEEDIDQSYADVLIFTSPSNVDAYFADNLLEPGQQVIAIGNSTGKKFDEMGVKYALPYSPDEIGLAEAVFGIEIR
;
A
#
# COMPACT_ATOMS: atom_id res chain seq x y z
N MET A 1 32.82 -27.30 -5.82
CA MET A 1 31.55 -27.88 -6.30
C MET A 1 31.64 -28.20 -7.79
N LYS A 2 30.88 -29.20 -8.25
CA LYS A 2 30.61 -29.42 -9.68
C LYS A 2 29.82 -28.23 -10.26
N LYS A 3 29.82 -28.11 -11.59
CA LYS A 3 28.92 -27.17 -12.29
C LYS A 3 27.46 -27.52 -11.96
N LEU A 4 26.69 -26.53 -11.53
CA LEU A 4 25.28 -26.70 -11.15
C LEU A 4 24.35 -26.57 -12.35
N THR A 5 23.20 -27.25 -12.28
CA THR A 5 22.12 -27.09 -13.27
C THR A 5 20.92 -26.37 -12.63
N ILE A 6 20.57 -25.20 -13.16
CA ILE A 6 19.42 -24.39 -12.74
C ILE A 6 18.20 -24.73 -13.60
N GLY A 7 17.16 -25.30 -12.98
CA GLY A 7 15.86 -25.46 -13.61
C GLY A 7 15.07 -24.16 -13.61
N THR A 8 14.48 -23.83 -14.75
CA THR A 8 13.59 -22.67 -14.87
C THR A 8 12.52 -22.87 -15.94
N ARG A 9 11.46 -22.07 -15.86
CA ARG A 9 10.43 -22.00 -16.91
C ARG A 9 10.94 -21.26 -18.14
N GLY A 10 10.27 -21.48 -19.27
CA GLY A 10 10.67 -20.90 -20.57
C GLY A 10 10.21 -19.46 -20.83
N SER A 11 9.45 -18.83 -19.92
CA SER A 11 9.01 -17.44 -20.11
C SER A 11 10.17 -16.45 -19.91
N ASP A 12 10.14 -15.30 -20.60
CA ASP A 12 11.18 -14.27 -20.50
C ASP A 12 11.52 -13.87 -19.07
N LEU A 13 10.50 -13.69 -18.21
CA LEU A 13 10.70 -13.33 -16.81
C LEU A 13 11.41 -14.45 -16.02
N ALA A 14 11.03 -15.71 -16.23
CA ALA A 14 11.65 -16.84 -15.54
C ALA A 14 13.09 -17.07 -16.02
N LEU A 15 13.37 -16.84 -17.30
CA LEU A 15 14.73 -16.87 -17.84
C LEU A 15 15.58 -15.72 -17.28
N TRP A 16 15.02 -14.52 -17.18
CA TRP A 16 15.69 -13.40 -16.53
C TRP A 16 16.06 -13.76 -15.08
N GLN A 17 15.12 -14.32 -14.32
CA GLN A 17 15.35 -14.71 -12.93
C GLN A 17 16.43 -15.78 -12.79
N ALA A 18 16.42 -16.80 -13.65
CA ALA A 18 17.45 -17.84 -13.63
C ALA A 18 18.82 -17.31 -14.03
N ASN A 19 18.91 -16.41 -15.01
CA ASN A 19 20.18 -15.76 -15.37
C ASN A 19 20.68 -14.84 -14.25
N HIS A 20 19.80 -14.08 -13.60
CA HIS A 20 20.16 -13.28 -12.45
C HIS A 20 20.77 -14.14 -11.33
N ILE A 21 20.13 -15.25 -10.95
CA ILE A 21 20.70 -16.16 -9.93
C ILE A 21 21.99 -16.83 -10.42
N LYS A 22 22.09 -17.16 -11.72
CA LYS A 22 23.34 -17.67 -12.30
C LYS A 22 24.49 -16.67 -12.16
N ASP A 23 24.24 -15.39 -12.41
CA ASP A 23 25.25 -14.33 -12.28
C ASP A 23 25.66 -14.13 -10.82
N GLU A 24 24.70 -14.17 -9.88
CA GLU A 24 24.95 -14.15 -8.44
C GLU A 24 25.77 -15.37 -7.96
N LEU A 25 25.47 -16.57 -8.48
CA LEU A 25 26.26 -17.78 -8.24
C LEU A 25 27.70 -17.64 -8.76
N ALA A 26 27.87 -17.09 -9.97
CA ALA A 26 29.18 -16.84 -10.55
C ALA A 26 30.00 -15.86 -9.71
N ALA A 27 29.36 -14.82 -9.15
CA ALA A 27 30.01 -13.85 -8.26
C ALA A 27 30.57 -14.48 -6.97
N ILE A 28 29.97 -15.57 -6.49
CA ILE A 28 30.47 -16.34 -5.34
C ILE A 28 31.33 -17.56 -5.73
N GLY A 29 31.71 -17.67 -7.01
CA GLY A 29 32.63 -18.68 -7.53
C GLY A 29 31.99 -20.03 -7.88
N ILE A 30 30.67 -20.06 -8.13
CA ILE A 30 29.91 -21.27 -8.48
C ILE A 30 29.48 -21.18 -9.94
N ASP A 31 29.96 -22.10 -10.77
CA ASP A 31 29.53 -22.20 -12.18
C ASP A 31 28.19 -22.91 -12.28
N ALA A 32 27.32 -22.41 -13.15
CA ALA A 32 25.98 -22.95 -13.35
C ALA A 32 25.50 -22.82 -14.81
N GLU A 33 24.66 -23.75 -15.24
CA GLU A 33 23.96 -23.72 -16.53
C GLU A 33 22.44 -23.76 -16.36
N ILE A 34 21.71 -23.28 -17.38
CA ILE A 34 20.26 -23.21 -17.35
C ILE A 34 19.65 -24.37 -18.13
N LYS A 35 18.70 -25.06 -17.50
CA LYS A 35 17.83 -26.05 -18.13
C LYS A 35 16.39 -25.53 -18.15
N ILE A 36 15.87 -25.30 -19.35
CA ILE A 36 14.47 -24.88 -19.54
C ILE A 36 13.56 -26.08 -19.39
N ILE A 37 12.56 -25.97 -18.52
CA ILE A 37 11.55 -26.99 -18.24
C ILE A 37 10.17 -26.41 -18.60
N LYS A 38 9.41 -27.16 -19.42
CA LYS A 38 8.06 -26.76 -19.84
C LYS A 38 7.04 -27.23 -18.82
N THR A 39 6.31 -26.29 -18.22
CA THR A 39 5.27 -26.59 -17.22
C THR A 39 3.88 -26.70 -17.86
N GLN A 40 2.93 -27.37 -17.19
CA GLN A 40 1.51 -27.32 -17.58
C GLN A 40 0.98 -25.87 -17.63
N GLY A 41 1.45 -25.05 -16.68
CA GLY A 41 1.50 -23.59 -16.70
C GLY A 41 1.51 -22.92 -18.06
N ASP A 42 2.48 -23.35 -18.86
CA ASP A 42 2.81 -22.71 -20.13
C ASP A 42 1.99 -23.26 -21.30
N LYS A 43 1.31 -24.41 -21.11
CA LYS A 43 0.53 -25.08 -22.16
C LYS A 43 -0.95 -24.67 -22.17
N ILE A 44 -1.50 -24.30 -21.01
CA ILE A 44 -2.94 -24.02 -20.86
C ILE A 44 -3.16 -22.53 -20.63
N LEU A 45 -3.32 -21.77 -21.72
CA LEU A 45 -3.59 -20.32 -21.68
C LEU A 45 -5.09 -19.97 -21.75
N ASN A 46 -5.93 -20.94 -22.13
CA ASN A 46 -7.35 -20.73 -22.47
C ASN A 46 -8.33 -20.98 -21.30
N LEU A 47 -7.84 -21.30 -20.09
CA LEU A 47 -8.68 -21.52 -18.90
C LEU A 47 -8.50 -20.39 -17.87
N ARG A 48 -9.61 -19.98 -17.26
CA ARG A 48 -9.58 -19.06 -16.13
C ARG A 48 -8.85 -19.69 -14.93
N LEU A 49 -8.28 -18.85 -14.06
CA LEU A 49 -7.27 -19.24 -13.04
C LEU A 49 -8.00 -19.97 -11.93
N ASP A 50 -9.15 -19.44 -11.55
CA ASP A 50 -10.17 -20.05 -10.70
C ASP A 50 -10.65 -21.44 -11.17
N LYS A 51 -10.44 -21.80 -12.44
CA LYS A 51 -10.79 -23.11 -13.02
C LYS A 51 -9.59 -24.05 -13.25
N LEU A 52 -8.38 -23.61 -12.93
CA LEU A 52 -7.18 -24.45 -12.96
C LEU A 52 -7.09 -25.17 -11.60
N GLU A 53 -7.69 -26.35 -11.49
CA GLU A 53 -7.59 -27.19 -10.29
C GLU A 53 -6.16 -27.76 -10.12
N GLY A 54 -5.54 -27.53 -8.95
CA GLY A 54 -4.29 -28.17 -8.55
C GLY A 54 -3.24 -27.22 -7.93
N LYS A 55 -2.69 -27.59 -6.76
CA LYS A 55 -1.52 -26.89 -6.18
C LYS A 55 -0.28 -27.15 -7.06
N GLY A 56 0.50 -26.12 -7.34
CA GLY A 56 1.81 -26.26 -8.02
C GLY A 56 1.79 -26.22 -9.55
N PHE A 57 0.80 -25.59 -10.18
CA PHE A 57 0.62 -25.53 -11.65
C PHE A 57 1.85 -25.02 -12.43
N PHE A 58 2.69 -24.20 -11.80
CA PHE A 58 3.91 -23.64 -12.38
C PHE A 58 5.21 -24.22 -11.78
N THR A 59 5.12 -25.11 -10.80
CA THR A 59 6.26 -25.56 -9.99
C THR A 59 6.49 -27.07 -10.08
N LYS A 60 5.43 -27.85 -10.30
CA LYS A 60 5.46 -29.31 -10.22
C LYS A 60 6.54 -29.96 -11.09
N GLU A 61 6.65 -29.57 -12.36
CA GLU A 61 7.66 -30.17 -13.26
C GLU A 61 9.10 -29.80 -12.87
N LEU A 62 9.31 -28.62 -12.25
CA LEU A 62 10.62 -28.25 -11.70
C LEU A 62 10.93 -29.09 -10.46
N GLU A 63 9.94 -29.31 -9.60
CA GLU A 63 10.07 -30.10 -8.37
C GLU A 63 10.35 -31.58 -8.68
N GLU A 64 9.72 -32.16 -9.70
CA GLU A 64 9.99 -33.51 -10.20
C GLU A 64 11.43 -33.67 -10.70
N GLU A 65 11.95 -32.67 -11.42
CA GLU A 65 13.34 -32.66 -11.91
C GLU A 65 14.36 -32.46 -10.76
N LEU A 66 14.03 -31.67 -9.73
CA LEU A 66 14.86 -31.55 -8.52
C LEU A 66 14.98 -32.89 -7.78
N LEU A 67 13.84 -33.56 -7.55
CA LEU A 67 13.76 -34.86 -6.91
C LEU A 67 14.45 -35.95 -7.74
N GLY A 68 14.33 -35.87 -9.07
CA GLY A 68 15.01 -36.77 -10.02
C GLY A 68 16.52 -36.52 -10.13
N GLY A 69 17.05 -35.44 -9.56
CA GLY A 69 18.48 -35.10 -9.61
C GLY A 69 18.95 -34.63 -10.99
N THR A 70 18.04 -34.31 -11.89
CA THR A 70 18.32 -33.83 -13.26
C THR A 70 18.55 -32.32 -13.33
N ILE A 71 18.19 -31.60 -12.26
CA ILE A 71 18.63 -30.24 -11.94
C ILE A 71 19.11 -30.19 -10.49
N ASP A 72 19.98 -29.24 -10.16
CA ASP A 72 20.53 -29.08 -8.80
C ASP A 72 19.73 -28.06 -7.98
N LEU A 73 19.24 -27.00 -8.62
CA LEU A 73 18.39 -25.98 -8.02
C LEU A 73 17.32 -25.48 -8.99
N ALA A 74 16.22 -24.95 -8.47
CA ALA A 74 15.19 -24.28 -9.25
C ALA A 74 14.96 -22.85 -8.72
N VAL A 75 14.70 -21.91 -9.62
CA VAL A 75 14.45 -20.50 -9.28
C VAL A 75 12.98 -20.19 -9.51
N HIS A 76 12.32 -19.64 -8.50
CA HIS A 76 10.89 -19.33 -8.53
C HIS A 76 10.61 -17.89 -8.13
N CYS A 77 9.51 -17.34 -8.65
CA CYS A 77 8.80 -16.27 -7.96
C CYS A 77 8.20 -16.84 -6.67
N LEU A 78 8.57 -16.31 -5.51
CA LEU A 78 8.14 -16.90 -4.23
C LEU A 78 6.61 -16.85 -4.04
N LYS A 79 5.94 -15.82 -4.60
CA LYS A 79 4.47 -15.74 -4.59
C LYS A 79 3.75 -16.87 -5.35
N ASP A 80 4.44 -17.53 -6.29
CA ASP A 80 3.88 -18.62 -7.10
C ASP A 80 4.18 -20.00 -6.47
N LEU A 81 5.04 -20.05 -5.44
CA LEU A 81 5.35 -21.29 -4.71
C LEU A 81 4.25 -21.59 -3.67
N PRO A 82 3.72 -22.83 -3.63
CA PRO A 82 2.84 -23.28 -2.56
C PRO A 82 3.43 -23.06 -1.17
N THR A 83 2.59 -22.83 -0.16
CA THR A 83 3.08 -22.69 1.24
C THR A 83 3.51 -24.00 1.87
N THR A 84 3.01 -25.13 1.35
CA THR A 84 3.42 -26.49 1.73
C THR A 84 4.42 -27.02 0.72
N HIS A 85 5.63 -27.35 1.17
CA HIS A 85 6.69 -27.87 0.30
C HIS A 85 6.51 -29.38 0.04
N PRO A 86 6.85 -29.87 -1.16
CA PRO A 86 6.98 -31.31 -1.39
C PRO A 86 8.08 -31.90 -0.49
N ALA A 87 7.85 -33.10 0.04
CA ALA A 87 8.84 -33.79 0.85
C ALA A 87 10.16 -34.00 0.07
N GLY A 88 11.29 -33.76 0.73
CA GLY A 88 12.62 -33.88 0.12
C GLY A 88 13.11 -32.60 -0.57
N LEU A 89 12.31 -31.53 -0.61
CA LEU A 89 12.70 -30.23 -1.18
C LEU A 89 12.59 -29.10 -0.15
N THR A 90 13.53 -28.18 -0.19
CA THR A 90 13.55 -27.00 0.69
C THR A 90 13.93 -25.74 -0.07
N ILE A 91 13.52 -24.58 0.45
CA ILE A 91 14.04 -23.28 0.00
C ILE A 91 15.37 -23.06 0.72
N ALA A 92 16.47 -23.09 -0.02
CA ALA A 92 17.80 -22.86 0.53
C ALA A 92 18.10 -21.37 0.73
N ALA A 93 17.66 -20.53 -0.19
CA ALA A 93 17.97 -19.11 -0.15
C ALA A 93 16.83 -18.24 -0.68
N LEU A 94 16.71 -17.07 -0.06
CA LEU A 94 15.81 -15.99 -0.43
C LEU A 94 16.68 -14.75 -0.70
N PRO A 95 17.01 -14.46 -1.97
CA PRO A 95 17.78 -13.27 -2.32
C PRO A 95 17.06 -11.97 -1.95
N PRO A 96 17.76 -10.83 -1.93
CA PRO A 96 17.15 -9.52 -1.68
C PRO A 96 15.87 -9.31 -2.49
N ARG A 97 14.80 -8.93 -1.80
CA ARG A 97 13.48 -8.70 -2.38
C ARG A 97 13.48 -7.44 -3.25
N GLU A 98 13.00 -7.58 -4.48
CA GLU A 98 12.68 -6.44 -5.36
C GLU A 98 11.38 -5.75 -4.90
N GLU A 99 11.14 -4.51 -5.34
CA GLU A 99 9.91 -3.77 -5.03
C GLU A 99 8.63 -4.58 -5.21
N ALA A 100 7.80 -4.58 -4.17
CA ALA A 100 6.57 -5.35 -4.12
C ALA A 100 5.35 -4.60 -4.69
N SER A 101 5.49 -3.30 -5.01
CA SER A 101 4.40 -2.45 -5.50
C SER A 101 3.85 -2.90 -6.86
N GLU A 102 2.67 -2.36 -7.20
CA GLU A 102 2.00 -2.61 -8.47
C GLU A 102 2.13 -1.38 -9.37
N TYR A 103 2.12 -1.60 -10.69
CA TYR A 103 1.85 -0.57 -11.67
C TYR A 103 0.44 -0.75 -12.21
N LEU A 104 -0.32 0.33 -12.20
CA LEU A 104 -1.50 0.50 -13.05
C LEU A 104 -1.02 1.22 -14.31
N LEU A 105 -0.93 0.47 -15.41
CA LEU A 105 -0.54 1.01 -16.71
C LEU A 105 -1.82 1.44 -17.43
N ILE A 106 -1.88 2.71 -17.85
CA ILE A 106 -3.09 3.35 -18.39
C ILE A 106 -2.81 3.91 -19.78
N LEU A 107 -3.74 3.72 -20.73
CA LEU A 107 -3.68 4.43 -22.02
C LEU A 107 -3.80 5.95 -21.79
N LYS A 108 -2.98 6.75 -22.47
CA LYS A 108 -2.88 8.19 -22.20
C LYS A 108 -4.19 8.97 -22.36
N ASP A 109 -5.09 8.51 -23.22
CA ASP A 109 -6.43 9.08 -23.45
C ASP A 109 -7.46 8.64 -22.40
N CYS A 110 -7.11 7.68 -21.54
CA CYS A 110 -7.94 7.17 -20.44
C CYS A 110 -7.54 7.75 -19.08
N VAL A 111 -6.53 8.61 -19.04
CA VAL A 111 -6.03 9.25 -17.82
C VAL A 111 -6.96 10.39 -17.40
N ASP A 112 -7.40 10.34 -16.14
CA ASP A 112 -8.07 11.44 -15.45
C ASP A 112 -7.46 11.59 -14.05
N VAL A 113 -6.51 12.52 -13.91
CA VAL A 113 -5.78 12.79 -12.66
C VAL A 113 -6.66 13.31 -11.53
N THR A 114 -7.89 13.75 -11.84
CA THR A 114 -8.85 14.20 -10.84
C THR A 114 -9.53 13.05 -10.12
N GLN A 115 -9.45 11.85 -10.70
CA GLN A 115 -9.95 10.62 -10.11
C GLN A 115 -8.85 9.90 -9.33
N LYS A 116 -9.28 9.12 -8.34
CA LYS A 116 -8.40 8.16 -7.66
C LYS A 116 -7.86 7.16 -8.69
N LEU A 117 -6.57 6.83 -8.60
CA LEU A 117 -5.82 6.00 -9.56
C LEU A 117 -5.58 6.63 -10.93
N SER A 118 -5.80 7.95 -11.07
CA SER A 118 -5.59 8.70 -12.32
C SER A 118 -6.35 8.14 -13.53
N LEU A 119 -7.47 7.44 -13.31
CA LEU A 119 -8.19 6.67 -14.32
C LEU A 119 -9.62 7.21 -14.51
N LYS A 120 -10.05 7.36 -15.78
CA LYS A 120 -11.40 7.84 -16.12
C LYS A 120 -12.50 7.03 -15.41
N LYS A 121 -13.68 7.65 -15.26
CA LYS A 121 -14.86 6.98 -14.69
C LYS A 121 -15.31 5.82 -15.58
N GLY A 122 -15.65 4.68 -14.98
CA GLY A 122 -16.16 3.51 -15.70
C GLY A 122 -15.12 2.78 -16.54
N ALA A 123 -13.82 2.96 -16.26
CA ALA A 123 -12.76 2.39 -17.08
C ALA A 123 -12.67 0.85 -16.97
N MET A 124 -12.30 0.21 -18.08
CA MET A 124 -12.04 -1.23 -18.16
C MET A 124 -10.60 -1.57 -17.78
N VAL A 125 -10.43 -2.34 -16.69
CA VAL A 125 -9.11 -2.72 -16.15
C VAL A 125 -8.88 -4.22 -16.26
N GLY A 126 -7.79 -4.59 -16.94
CA GLY A 126 -7.39 -5.99 -17.14
C GLY A 126 -6.63 -6.58 -15.96
N THR A 127 -7.21 -7.58 -15.28
CA THR A 127 -6.53 -8.44 -14.29
C THR A 127 -7.32 -9.71 -13.96
N SER A 128 -6.69 -10.88 -14.03
CA SER A 128 -7.28 -12.15 -13.53
C SER A 128 -7.01 -12.45 -12.05
N SER A 129 -6.44 -11.53 -11.28
CA SER A 129 -6.19 -11.73 -9.85
C SER A 129 -7.37 -11.26 -9.01
N ASN A 130 -7.95 -12.19 -8.24
CA ASN A 130 -9.05 -11.88 -7.30
C ASN A 130 -8.64 -10.85 -6.24
N ARG A 131 -7.40 -10.93 -5.73
CA ARG A 131 -6.83 -9.92 -4.81
C ARG A 131 -6.84 -8.53 -5.43
N ARG A 132 -6.42 -8.43 -6.69
CA ARG A 132 -6.35 -7.14 -7.39
C ARG A 132 -7.76 -6.60 -7.65
N LYS A 133 -8.66 -7.46 -8.13
CA LYS A 133 -10.06 -7.11 -8.39
C LYS A 133 -10.76 -6.56 -7.14
N ALA A 134 -10.69 -7.27 -6.03
CA ALA A 134 -11.31 -6.84 -4.78
C ALA A 134 -10.79 -5.47 -4.30
N GLN A 135 -9.47 -5.25 -4.36
CA GLN A 135 -8.88 -3.97 -3.96
C GLN A 135 -9.21 -2.82 -4.93
N LEU A 136 -9.20 -3.07 -6.25
CA LEU A 136 -9.63 -2.09 -7.25
C LEU A 136 -11.07 -1.65 -7.03
N LEU A 137 -12.00 -2.60 -6.84
CA LEU A 137 -13.42 -2.30 -6.57
C LEU A 137 -13.64 -1.68 -5.18
N GLY A 138 -12.76 -1.98 -4.22
CA GLY A 138 -12.70 -1.30 -2.93
C GLY A 138 -12.42 0.19 -3.10
N LEU A 139 -11.40 0.54 -3.90
CA LEU A 139 -10.99 1.94 -4.15
C LEU A 139 -11.92 2.66 -5.13
N ARG A 140 -12.34 1.99 -6.21
CA ARG A 140 -13.09 2.52 -7.34
C ARG A 140 -14.19 1.51 -7.74
N PRO A 141 -15.38 1.59 -7.12
CA PRO A 141 -16.47 0.64 -7.36
C PRO A 141 -17.12 0.78 -8.75
N ASP A 142 -16.77 1.84 -9.49
CA ASP A 142 -17.26 2.09 -10.84
C ASP A 142 -16.46 1.38 -11.94
N LEU A 143 -15.31 0.77 -11.63
CA LEU A 143 -14.46 0.12 -12.63
C LEU A 143 -15.08 -1.18 -13.15
N GLU A 144 -14.86 -1.45 -14.44
CA GLU A 144 -15.16 -2.73 -15.06
C GLU A 144 -13.89 -3.57 -15.07
N ILE A 145 -13.92 -4.78 -14.50
CA ILE A 145 -12.73 -5.63 -14.36
C ILE A 145 -12.83 -6.84 -15.27
N GLU A 146 -11.93 -6.91 -16.24
CA GLU A 146 -11.86 -7.99 -17.24
C GLU A 146 -10.64 -8.90 -17.06
N ASP A 147 -10.79 -10.14 -17.52
CA ASP A 147 -9.78 -11.17 -17.36
C ASP A 147 -8.58 -10.96 -18.30
N LEU A 148 -7.39 -10.81 -17.74
CA LEU A 148 -6.15 -10.62 -18.50
C LEU A 148 -5.13 -11.74 -18.27
N ARG A 149 -4.70 -12.36 -19.38
CA ARG A 149 -3.73 -13.46 -19.43
C ARG A 149 -2.57 -13.25 -20.40
N GLY A 150 -1.58 -14.13 -20.27
CA GLY A 150 -0.29 -14.05 -20.95
C GLY A 150 0.86 -13.81 -19.97
N ASN A 151 2.09 -13.82 -20.48
CA ASN A 151 3.26 -13.35 -19.75
C ASN A 151 3.26 -11.80 -19.66
N VAL A 152 4.23 -11.21 -18.97
CA VAL A 152 4.29 -9.75 -18.75
C VAL A 152 4.29 -8.97 -20.09
N PRO A 153 5.15 -9.27 -21.08
CA PRO A 153 5.14 -8.57 -22.36
C PRO A 153 3.81 -8.71 -23.11
N THR A 154 3.24 -9.92 -23.19
CA THR A 154 1.95 -10.14 -23.88
C THR A 154 0.85 -9.31 -23.25
N ARG A 155 0.79 -9.20 -21.92
CA ARG A 155 -0.24 -8.41 -21.24
C ARG A 155 -0.12 -6.92 -21.54
N ILE A 156 1.10 -6.37 -21.56
CA ILE A 156 1.33 -4.97 -21.94
C ILE A 156 0.94 -4.75 -23.40
N GLN A 157 1.24 -5.71 -24.28
CA GLN A 157 0.81 -5.63 -25.68
C GLN A 157 -0.72 -5.69 -25.82
N LYS A 158 -1.41 -6.52 -25.03
CA LYS A 158 -2.88 -6.55 -25.00
C LYS A 158 -3.50 -5.24 -24.52
N LEU A 159 -2.87 -4.50 -23.61
CA LEU A 159 -3.32 -3.15 -23.27
C LEU A 159 -3.29 -2.20 -24.49
N ARG A 160 -2.33 -2.39 -25.40
CA ARG A 160 -2.20 -1.55 -26.60
C ARG A 160 -3.16 -1.95 -27.72
N ASP A 161 -3.42 -3.26 -27.84
CA ASP A 161 -4.08 -3.83 -29.02
C ASP A 161 -5.53 -4.26 -28.77
N GLU A 162 -5.91 -4.54 -27.52
CA GLU A 162 -7.25 -5.00 -27.13
C GLU A 162 -8.00 -3.89 -26.39
N ASP A 163 -9.26 -4.14 -26.02
CA ASP A 163 -10.18 -3.13 -25.50
C ASP A 163 -9.92 -2.71 -24.03
N TYR A 164 -8.69 -2.82 -23.50
CA TYR A 164 -8.42 -2.38 -22.12
C TYR A 164 -8.11 -0.88 -22.04
N ASP A 165 -8.65 -0.18 -21.04
CA ASP A 165 -8.22 1.18 -20.72
C ASP A 165 -6.95 1.19 -19.84
N ALA A 166 -6.82 0.17 -18.99
CA ALA A 166 -5.68 -0.02 -18.12
C ALA A 166 -5.44 -1.51 -17.78
N ILE A 167 -4.23 -1.84 -17.33
CA ILE A 167 -3.93 -3.17 -16.76
C ILE A 167 -3.17 -3.03 -15.44
N LEU A 168 -3.34 -4.01 -14.56
CA LEU A 168 -2.59 -4.07 -13.30
C LEU A 168 -1.49 -5.15 -13.33
N ILE A 169 -0.25 -4.75 -13.05
CA ILE A 169 0.92 -5.62 -13.16
C ILE A 169 1.95 -5.35 -12.07
N ALA A 170 2.72 -6.35 -11.67
CA ALA A 170 3.72 -6.18 -10.62
C ALA A 170 4.90 -5.37 -11.17
N LYS A 171 5.30 -4.30 -10.45
CA LYS A 171 6.42 -3.43 -10.83
C LYS A 171 7.69 -4.22 -11.10
N ALA A 172 8.01 -5.19 -10.24
CA ALA A 172 9.17 -6.07 -10.39
C ALA A 172 9.22 -6.78 -11.76
N GLY A 173 8.08 -7.19 -12.33
CA GLY A 173 8.05 -7.88 -13.63
C GLY A 173 8.44 -6.95 -14.79
N VAL A 174 7.97 -5.71 -14.74
CA VAL A 174 8.28 -4.67 -15.75
C VAL A 174 9.75 -4.25 -15.64
N LYS A 175 10.22 -3.98 -14.41
CA LYS A 175 11.61 -3.55 -14.14
C LYS A 175 12.63 -4.60 -14.55
N ARG A 176 12.44 -5.87 -14.14
CA ARG A 176 13.36 -6.98 -14.46
C ARG A 176 13.55 -7.15 -15.96
N LEU A 177 12.45 -7.06 -16.71
CA LEU A 177 12.48 -7.21 -18.17
C LEU A 177 12.84 -5.92 -18.91
N ASN A 178 13.03 -4.80 -18.21
CA ASN A 178 13.28 -3.49 -18.79
C ASN A 178 12.30 -3.15 -19.93
N LEU A 179 11.00 -3.37 -19.70
CA LEU A 179 9.98 -3.20 -20.73
C LEU A 179 9.66 -1.72 -20.94
N ASP A 180 9.57 -1.31 -22.21
CA ASP A 180 9.16 0.03 -22.58
C ASP A 180 7.65 0.23 -22.33
N VAL A 181 7.35 1.21 -21.48
CA VAL A 181 6.00 1.66 -21.12
C VAL A 181 5.88 3.18 -21.26
N THR A 182 6.79 3.84 -21.99
CA THR A 182 6.84 5.31 -22.13
C THR A 182 5.66 5.89 -22.92
N ASP A 183 5.02 5.05 -23.73
CA ASP A 183 3.78 5.36 -24.44
C ASP A 183 2.55 5.36 -23.51
N LEU A 184 2.65 4.77 -22.33
CA LEU A 184 1.59 4.65 -21.33
C LEU A 184 1.77 5.66 -20.19
N HIS A 185 0.70 5.92 -19.45
CA HIS A 185 0.79 6.53 -18.13
C HIS A 185 1.00 5.43 -17.08
N VAL A 186 1.90 5.67 -16.14
CA VAL A 186 2.23 4.72 -15.06
C VAL A 186 1.79 5.34 -13.75
N GLU A 187 0.71 4.81 -13.17
CA GLU A 187 0.35 5.08 -11.78
C GLU A 187 0.98 3.97 -10.93
N GLU A 188 1.96 4.32 -10.10
CA GLU A 188 2.52 3.40 -9.12
C GLU A 188 1.61 3.32 -7.90
N LEU A 189 1.24 2.09 -7.53
CA LEU A 189 0.39 1.84 -6.36
C LEU A 189 1.27 1.37 -5.21
N GLU A 190 1.42 2.24 -4.21
CA GLU A 190 2.21 1.97 -3.02
C GLU A 190 1.72 0.74 -2.27
N THR A 191 2.64 0.00 -1.66
CA THR A 191 2.36 -1.30 -1.04
C THR A 191 1.41 -1.20 0.15
N THR A 192 1.31 -0.03 0.78
CA THR A 192 0.39 0.27 1.89
C THR A 192 -0.96 0.79 1.39
N GLU A 193 -1.07 1.26 0.13
CA GLU A 193 -2.36 1.58 -0.50
C GLU A 193 -2.98 0.35 -1.15
N PHE A 194 -2.18 -0.39 -1.91
CA PHE A 194 -2.61 -1.55 -2.65
C PHE A 194 -1.78 -2.77 -2.24
N ILE A 195 -2.32 -3.55 -1.29
CA ILE A 195 -1.55 -4.59 -0.63
C ILE A 195 -1.16 -5.67 -1.64
N PRO A 196 0.15 -5.93 -1.85
CA PRO A 196 0.63 -6.90 -2.82
C PRO A 196 0.29 -8.33 -2.43
N ALA A 197 0.49 -9.26 -3.38
CA ALA A 197 0.41 -10.67 -3.06
C ALA A 197 1.51 -11.05 -2.05
N PRO A 198 1.25 -11.99 -1.12
CA PRO A 198 2.28 -12.52 -0.24
C PRO A 198 3.53 -12.91 -1.02
N ALA A 199 4.70 -12.45 -0.56
CA ALA A 199 6.01 -12.64 -1.17
C ALA A 199 6.20 -12.09 -2.60
N GLN A 200 5.36 -11.14 -3.06
CA GLN A 200 5.58 -10.45 -4.32
C GLN A 200 6.94 -9.72 -4.33
N GLY A 201 7.68 -9.82 -5.44
CA GLY A 201 9.02 -9.25 -5.58
C GLY A 201 10.13 -10.21 -5.16
N ALA A 202 9.88 -11.14 -4.24
CA ALA A 202 10.89 -12.09 -3.76
C ALA A 202 11.09 -13.27 -4.73
N LEU A 203 12.35 -13.70 -4.83
CA LEU A 203 12.74 -14.96 -5.47
C LEU A 203 12.98 -16.04 -4.41
N ALA A 204 12.82 -17.30 -4.80
CA ALA A 204 13.19 -18.44 -3.98
C ALA A 204 14.08 -19.39 -4.78
N ILE A 205 15.14 -19.86 -4.13
CA ILE A 205 16.04 -20.89 -4.65
C ILE A 205 15.68 -22.20 -3.93
N GLN A 206 15.06 -23.12 -4.65
CA GLN A 206 14.65 -24.44 -4.15
C GLN A 206 15.69 -25.49 -4.51
N ILE A 207 16.03 -26.36 -3.55
CA ILE A 207 16.98 -27.47 -3.71
C ILE A 207 16.43 -28.73 -3.05
N ARG A 208 17.17 -29.85 -3.15
CA ARG A 208 16.90 -31.05 -2.34
C ARG A 208 17.35 -30.85 -0.90
N GLU A 209 16.54 -31.31 0.05
CA GLU A 209 16.79 -31.20 1.51
C GLU A 209 18.10 -31.86 1.95
N ASN A 210 18.53 -32.92 1.27
CA ASN A 210 19.74 -33.67 1.61
C ASN A 210 21.03 -33.07 1.03
N ASP A 211 20.94 -32.01 0.21
CA ASP A 211 22.09 -31.36 -0.42
C ASP A 211 22.66 -30.26 0.48
N THR A 212 23.25 -30.67 1.61
CA THR A 212 23.74 -29.74 2.65
C THR A 212 24.91 -28.89 2.17
N GLU A 213 25.77 -29.42 1.29
CA GLU A 213 26.87 -28.67 0.68
C GLU A 213 26.34 -27.50 -0.16
N LEU A 214 25.32 -27.74 -0.99
CA LEU A 214 24.68 -26.69 -1.77
C LEU A 214 23.90 -25.71 -0.89
N PHE A 215 23.21 -26.20 0.14
CA PHE A 215 22.50 -25.34 1.10
C PHE A 215 23.44 -24.31 1.74
N ASP A 216 24.60 -24.76 2.25
CA ASP A 216 25.59 -23.90 2.90
C ASP A 216 26.19 -22.89 1.92
N ALA A 217 26.44 -23.32 0.68
CA ALA A 217 26.96 -22.44 -0.36
C ALA A 217 25.97 -21.32 -0.74
N LEU A 218 24.67 -21.65 -0.80
CA LEU A 218 23.60 -20.72 -1.15
C LEU A 218 23.28 -19.70 -0.05
N GLN A 219 23.74 -19.89 1.19
CA GLN A 219 23.53 -18.90 2.26
C GLN A 219 24.18 -17.55 1.96
N LYS A 220 25.19 -17.50 1.08
CA LYS A 220 25.78 -16.23 0.60
C LYS A 220 24.80 -15.40 -0.25
N LEU A 221 23.78 -16.03 -0.82
CA LEU A 221 22.71 -15.37 -1.58
C LEU A 221 21.45 -15.17 -0.72
N HIS A 222 21.43 -15.64 0.52
CA HIS A 222 20.28 -15.50 1.40
C HIS A 222 20.29 -14.13 2.07
N ASP A 223 19.18 -13.42 1.99
CA ASP A 223 18.95 -12.16 2.70
C ASP A 223 18.01 -12.38 3.90
N PRO A 224 18.53 -12.31 5.14
CA PRO A 224 17.72 -12.50 6.34
C PRO A 224 16.58 -11.49 6.47
N ALA A 225 16.74 -10.25 5.99
CA ALA A 225 15.71 -9.23 6.08
C ALA A 225 14.49 -9.57 5.19
N THR A 226 14.75 -10.02 3.96
CA THR A 226 13.73 -10.60 3.08
C THR A 226 13.10 -11.82 3.74
N ALA A 227 13.89 -12.74 4.27
CA ALA A 227 13.39 -13.98 4.87
C ALA A 227 12.46 -13.72 6.06
N GLU A 228 12.82 -12.82 6.98
CA GLU A 228 11.99 -12.46 8.15
C GLU A 228 10.62 -11.93 7.73
N THR A 229 10.57 -11.04 6.74
CA THR A 229 9.33 -10.39 6.30
C THR A 229 8.43 -11.33 5.50
N VAL A 230 8.97 -12.01 4.49
CA VAL A 230 8.17 -12.91 3.63
C VAL A 230 7.71 -14.16 4.34
N THR A 231 8.40 -14.60 5.39
CA THR A 231 7.97 -15.73 6.23
C THR A 231 6.66 -15.41 6.94
N VAL A 232 6.50 -14.19 7.47
CA VAL A 232 5.23 -13.75 8.06
C VAL A 232 4.12 -13.74 7.01
N GLU A 233 4.37 -13.15 5.84
CA GLU A 233 3.39 -13.06 4.75
C GLU A 233 2.92 -14.45 4.30
N ARG A 234 3.86 -15.40 4.14
CA ARG A 234 3.56 -16.77 3.73
C ARG A 234 2.88 -17.58 4.82
N LYS A 235 3.21 -17.34 6.09
CA LYS A 235 2.52 -17.96 7.24
C LYS A 235 1.06 -17.49 7.32
N VAL A 236 0.80 -16.20 7.09
CA VAL A 236 -0.57 -15.66 6.98
C VAL A 236 -1.33 -16.33 5.84
N LEU A 237 -0.74 -16.43 4.65
CA LEU A 237 -1.33 -17.13 3.51
C LEU A 237 -1.67 -18.60 3.85
N ASN A 238 -0.75 -19.28 4.54
CA ASN A 238 -0.94 -20.68 4.92
C ASN A 238 -2.07 -20.87 5.93
N LEU A 239 -2.15 -20.03 6.96
CA LEU A 239 -3.14 -20.10 8.02
C LEU A 239 -4.56 -19.75 7.56
N PHE A 240 -4.69 -18.90 6.54
CA PHE A 240 -5.98 -18.70 5.87
C PHE A 240 -6.39 -19.88 4.98
N GLU A 241 -5.59 -20.96 4.94
CA GLU A 241 -5.73 -22.09 4.03
C GLU A 241 -5.80 -21.65 2.55
N GLY A 242 -5.20 -20.51 2.24
CA GLY A 242 -5.31 -19.84 0.96
C GLY A 242 -4.38 -20.41 -0.10
N GLY A 243 -4.88 -20.46 -1.34
CA GLY A 243 -4.07 -20.59 -2.56
C GLY A 243 -3.92 -19.25 -3.30
N CYS A 244 -3.23 -19.26 -4.45
CA CYS A 244 -3.04 -18.07 -5.31
C CYS A 244 -4.33 -17.36 -5.76
N HIS A 245 -5.49 -18.03 -5.64
CA HIS A 245 -6.80 -17.51 -6.06
C HIS A 245 -7.55 -16.78 -4.95
N MET A 246 -7.08 -16.87 -3.71
CA MET A 246 -7.71 -16.16 -2.61
C MET A 246 -7.58 -14.65 -2.83
N PRO A 247 -8.61 -13.83 -2.57
CA PRO A 247 -8.51 -12.37 -2.59
C PRO A 247 -7.73 -11.86 -1.36
N LEU A 248 -6.48 -12.27 -1.21
CA LEU A 248 -5.61 -11.99 -0.07
C LEU A 248 -4.35 -11.23 -0.51
N GLY A 249 -4.17 -10.03 0.02
CA GLY A 249 -2.89 -9.32 0.04
C GLY A 249 -2.27 -9.37 1.44
N CYS A 250 -0.95 -9.55 1.52
CA CYS A 250 -0.22 -9.44 2.77
C CYS A 250 1.18 -8.89 2.47
N TYR A 251 1.56 -7.84 3.18
CA TYR A 251 2.86 -7.19 3.03
C TYR A 251 3.42 -6.85 4.39
N CYS A 252 4.66 -7.26 4.64
CA CYS A 252 5.40 -7.02 5.85
C CYS A 252 6.68 -6.26 5.50
N LYS A 253 6.97 -5.19 6.25
CA LYS A 253 8.28 -4.54 6.26
C LYS A 253 8.79 -4.41 7.69
N LYS A 254 10.10 -4.28 7.82
CA LYS A 254 10.76 -4.02 9.10
C LYS A 254 11.33 -2.61 9.08
N GLU A 255 10.86 -1.75 9.96
CA GLU A 255 11.22 -0.34 10.04
C GLU A 255 11.42 0.06 11.50
N ASN A 256 12.50 0.78 11.81
CA ASN A 256 12.83 1.22 13.17
C ASN A 256 12.78 0.09 14.23
N GLY A 257 13.22 -1.11 13.84
CA GLY A 257 13.24 -2.29 14.72
C GLY A 257 11.88 -2.96 14.95
N LYS A 258 10.81 -2.51 14.27
CA LYS A 258 9.46 -3.05 14.39
C LYS A 258 9.01 -3.63 13.05
N PHE A 259 8.17 -4.65 13.10
CA PHE A 259 7.47 -5.19 11.94
C PHE A 259 6.16 -4.46 11.75
N GLU A 260 5.93 -4.01 10.52
CA GLU A 260 4.71 -3.36 10.08
C GLU A 260 4.07 -4.21 8.99
N ILE A 261 2.80 -4.56 9.18
CA ILE A 261 2.14 -5.56 8.35
C ILE A 261 0.76 -5.07 7.98
N TRP A 262 0.51 -5.07 6.67
CA TRP A 262 -0.79 -4.82 6.08
C TRP A 262 -1.35 -6.10 5.52
N THR A 263 -2.63 -6.34 5.80
CA THR A 263 -3.36 -7.48 5.27
C THR A 263 -4.68 -6.99 4.69
N SER A 264 -4.98 -7.41 3.47
CA SER A 264 -6.25 -7.16 2.79
C SER A 264 -6.88 -8.49 2.45
N LYS A 265 -8.10 -8.77 2.88
CA LYS A 265 -8.81 -10.01 2.58
C LYS A 265 -10.27 -9.72 2.22
N ALA A 266 -10.74 -10.31 1.13
CA ALA A 266 -12.16 -10.39 0.81
C ALA A 266 -12.63 -11.86 0.79
N GLU A 267 -13.94 -12.08 0.91
CA GLU A 267 -14.53 -13.42 0.79
C GLU A 267 -14.47 -13.92 -0.66
N THR A 268 -14.91 -13.09 -1.60
CA THR A 268 -14.75 -13.31 -3.05
C THR A 268 -14.15 -12.06 -3.70
N ALA A 269 -13.84 -12.15 -5.00
CA ALA A 269 -13.26 -11.04 -5.74
C ALA A 269 -14.19 -9.81 -5.87
N ASP A 270 -15.50 -10.00 -5.69
CA ASP A 270 -16.53 -8.96 -5.82
C ASP A 270 -16.93 -8.34 -4.46
N HIS A 271 -16.47 -8.91 -3.35
CA HIS A 271 -16.73 -8.37 -2.02
C HIS A 271 -15.76 -7.26 -1.65
N PHE A 272 -16.21 -6.35 -0.79
CA PHE A 272 -15.35 -5.30 -0.23
C PHE A 272 -14.18 -5.94 0.55
N PRO A 273 -12.93 -5.53 0.31
CA PRO A 273 -11.80 -6.06 1.04
C PRO A 273 -11.73 -5.47 2.45
N GLU A 274 -11.82 -6.33 3.46
CA GLU A 274 -11.46 -5.96 4.82
C GLU A 274 -9.94 -5.78 4.90
N ARG A 275 -9.51 -4.73 5.61
CA ARG A 275 -8.10 -4.37 5.74
C ARG A 275 -7.69 -4.25 7.20
N LEU A 276 -6.44 -4.61 7.47
CA LEU A 276 -5.84 -4.55 8.79
C LEU A 276 -4.40 -4.09 8.68
N PHE A 277 -4.04 -3.15 9.54
CA PHE A 277 -2.66 -2.79 9.83
C PHE A 277 -2.31 -3.22 11.26
N LEU A 278 -1.16 -3.86 11.43
CA LEU A 278 -0.58 -4.17 12.75
C LEU A 278 0.89 -3.79 12.80
N ARG A 279 1.33 -3.34 13.98
CA ARG A 279 2.72 -3.15 14.33
C ARG A 279 3.11 -4.11 15.45
N ALA A 280 4.28 -4.75 15.34
CA ALA A 280 4.79 -5.71 16.31
C ALA A 280 6.31 -5.59 16.48
N GLU A 281 6.82 -5.94 17.67
CA GLU A 281 8.27 -5.97 17.95
C GLU A 281 8.92 -7.29 17.51
N SER A 282 8.11 -8.33 17.29
CA SER A 282 8.54 -9.67 16.91
C SER A 282 7.56 -10.29 15.91
N THR A 283 8.05 -11.26 15.14
CA THR A 283 7.24 -12.08 14.23
C THR A 283 6.54 -13.25 14.93
N GLU A 284 6.90 -13.53 16.18
CA GLU A 284 6.32 -14.62 16.97
C GLU A 284 4.82 -14.40 17.22
N GLY A 285 3.99 -15.40 16.85
CA GLY A 285 2.52 -15.34 16.98
C GLY A 285 1.83 -14.28 16.11
N LEU A 286 2.57 -13.53 15.30
CA LEU A 286 2.04 -12.40 14.54
C LEU A 286 1.06 -12.84 13.45
N ALA A 287 1.37 -13.91 12.73
CA ALA A 287 0.50 -14.43 11.69
C ALA A 287 -0.84 -14.94 12.26
N GLU A 288 -0.79 -15.64 13.40
CA GLU A 288 -1.96 -16.10 14.14
C GLU A 288 -2.83 -14.92 14.61
N LYS A 289 -2.18 -13.86 15.11
CA LYS A 289 -2.87 -12.62 15.51
C LYS A 289 -3.53 -11.93 14.32
N ILE A 290 -2.90 -11.93 13.14
CA ILE A 290 -3.52 -11.38 11.92
C ILE A 290 -4.76 -12.19 11.56
N VAL A 291 -4.64 -13.51 11.47
CA VAL A 291 -5.76 -14.37 11.06
C VAL A 291 -6.95 -14.28 12.02
N SER A 292 -6.70 -14.21 13.32
CA SER A 292 -7.77 -14.07 14.32
C SER A 292 -8.58 -12.77 14.17
N LYS A 293 -7.97 -11.69 13.65
CA LYS A 293 -8.67 -10.41 13.40
C LYS A 293 -9.68 -10.48 12.26
N PHE A 294 -9.53 -11.44 11.35
CA PHE A 294 -10.44 -11.71 10.24
C PHE A 294 -11.45 -12.83 10.54
N ASN A 295 -11.52 -13.32 11.78
CA ASN A 295 -12.54 -14.28 12.19
C ASN A 295 -13.93 -13.62 12.15
N GLN A 296 -14.92 -14.28 11.54
CA GLN A 296 -16.29 -13.79 11.41
C GLN A 296 -17.00 -13.66 12.76
N ASP A 297 -16.66 -14.51 13.74
CA ASP A 297 -17.25 -14.48 15.08
C ASP A 297 -16.64 -13.40 15.99
N ARG A 298 -15.68 -12.62 15.47
CA ARG A 298 -15.04 -11.55 16.24
C ARG A 298 -16.03 -10.43 16.51
N LYS A 299 -16.10 -9.99 17.77
CA LYS A 299 -16.82 -8.77 18.15
C LYS A 299 -16.19 -7.54 17.49
N LYS A 300 -16.96 -6.87 16.62
CA LYS A 300 -16.65 -5.57 16.01
C LYS A 300 -17.43 -4.48 16.77
N PRO A 301 -17.00 -3.21 16.74
CA PRO A 301 -17.81 -2.11 17.29
C PRO A 301 -19.15 -2.05 16.56
N ALA A 302 -20.23 -1.78 17.28
CA ALA A 302 -21.55 -1.57 16.70
C ALA A 302 -21.66 -0.18 16.09
N LYS A 303 -21.03 0.82 16.71
CA LYS A 303 -21.10 2.21 16.27
C LYS A 303 -19.77 2.94 16.40
N VAL A 304 -19.43 3.76 15.41
CA VAL A 304 -18.22 4.57 15.36
C VAL A 304 -18.58 6.04 15.17
N PHE A 305 -18.05 6.89 16.03
CA PHE A 305 -18.13 8.34 15.90
C PHE A 305 -16.87 8.88 15.23
N ILE A 306 -17.03 9.89 14.38
CA ILE A 306 -15.92 10.64 13.82
C ILE A 306 -16.22 12.14 13.77
N SER A 307 -15.26 12.93 14.24
CA SER A 307 -15.32 14.41 14.31
C SER A 307 -15.13 15.11 12.95
N ARG A 308 -15.73 14.56 11.89
CA ARG A 308 -15.91 15.19 10.59
C ARG A 308 -17.11 14.59 9.88
N GLU A 309 -17.60 15.31 8.87
CA GLU A 309 -18.55 14.72 7.92
C GLU A 309 -17.87 13.66 7.03
N ILE A 310 -18.64 12.61 6.70
CA ILE A 310 -18.21 11.48 5.88
C ILE A 310 -19.08 11.42 4.63
N GLY A 311 -18.45 11.52 3.46
CA GLY A 311 -19.15 11.43 2.18
C GLY A 311 -19.89 10.10 2.01
N GLU A 312 -20.98 10.11 1.25
CA GLU A 312 -21.84 8.94 1.04
C GLU A 312 -21.15 7.78 0.32
N HIS A 313 -20.10 8.05 -0.46
CA HIS A 313 -19.37 7.05 -1.23
C HIS A 313 -17.92 6.87 -0.77
N SER A 314 -17.61 7.35 0.44
CA SER A 314 -16.25 7.31 0.98
C SER A 314 -15.81 5.86 1.24
N TYR A 315 -14.50 5.60 1.13
CA TYR A 315 -13.94 4.28 1.40
C TYR A 315 -14.20 3.87 2.85
N PHE A 316 -14.00 4.80 3.78
CA PHE A 316 -14.23 4.59 5.21
C PHE A 316 -15.69 4.18 5.49
N ARG A 317 -16.65 4.88 4.88
CA ARG A 317 -18.07 4.55 5.03
C ARG A 317 -18.39 3.14 4.55
N ARG A 318 -18.00 2.84 3.30
CA ARG A 318 -18.24 1.52 2.71
C ARG A 318 -17.58 0.39 3.51
N ALA A 319 -16.38 0.63 4.05
CA ALA A 319 -15.67 -0.35 4.87
C ALA A 319 -16.46 -0.70 6.15
N LEU A 320 -16.96 0.30 6.86
CA LEU A 320 -17.69 0.12 8.11
C LEU A 320 -19.10 -0.45 7.86
N GLU A 321 -19.82 0.06 6.87
CA GLU A 321 -21.18 -0.41 6.53
C GLU A 321 -21.18 -1.87 6.04
N ASN A 322 -20.17 -2.29 5.26
CA ASN A 322 -19.99 -3.70 4.86
C ASN A 322 -19.79 -4.64 6.07
N ASN A 323 -19.47 -4.08 7.24
CA ASN A 323 -19.30 -4.80 8.50
C ASN A 323 -20.45 -4.55 9.50
N ASN A 324 -21.56 -3.96 9.05
CA ASN A 324 -22.71 -3.59 9.86
C ASN A 324 -22.37 -2.64 11.03
N ILE A 325 -21.41 -1.74 10.81
CA ILE A 325 -20.98 -0.75 11.79
C ILE A 325 -21.67 0.59 11.46
N GLU A 326 -22.46 1.12 12.40
CA GLU A 326 -23.10 2.43 12.25
C GLU A 326 -22.06 3.56 12.36
N ILE A 327 -22.23 4.61 11.56
CA ILE A 327 -21.31 5.75 11.51
C ILE A 327 -22.04 7.02 11.92
N GLU A 328 -21.49 7.70 12.93
CA GLU A 328 -21.90 9.02 13.37
C GLU A 328 -20.81 10.04 13.00
N GLY A 329 -20.99 10.76 11.90
CA GLY A 329 -20.06 11.79 11.45
C GLY A 329 -20.63 13.18 11.66
N ARG A 330 -19.97 14.03 12.46
CA ARG A 330 -20.28 15.46 12.57
C ARG A 330 -19.02 16.29 12.75
N SER A 331 -18.99 17.50 12.21
CA SER A 331 -17.91 18.45 12.49
C SER A 331 -18.11 19.06 13.88
N LEU A 332 -17.04 19.17 14.67
CA LEU A 332 -17.04 19.86 15.97
C LEU A 332 -16.36 21.24 15.90
N ILE A 333 -15.94 21.61 14.69
CA ILE A 333 -15.30 22.87 14.37
C ILE A 333 -15.90 23.44 13.09
N ARG A 334 -15.81 24.75 12.92
CA ARG A 334 -16.02 25.45 11.66
C ARG A 334 -14.74 26.11 11.20
N THR A 335 -14.59 26.28 9.89
CA THR A 335 -13.46 27.01 9.33
C THR A 335 -13.96 28.20 8.54
N PHE A 336 -13.22 29.31 8.59
CA PHE A 336 -13.57 30.54 7.91
C PHE A 336 -12.38 31.07 7.12
N PRO A 337 -12.58 31.56 5.87
CA PRO A 337 -11.49 32.14 5.09
C PRO A 337 -11.04 33.47 5.72
N ILE A 338 -9.73 33.63 5.90
CA ILE A 338 -9.10 34.89 6.32
C ILE A 338 -8.75 35.71 5.08
N VAL A 339 -8.26 35.03 4.05
CA VAL A 339 -7.87 35.65 2.79
C VAL A 339 -8.99 35.42 1.78
N THR A 340 -9.46 36.49 1.16
CA THR A 340 -10.48 36.44 0.10
C THR A 340 -9.93 36.86 -1.26
N VAL A 341 -8.78 37.54 -1.30
CA VAL A 341 -8.05 37.93 -2.50
C VAL A 341 -6.57 37.62 -2.31
N LEU A 342 -6.01 36.81 -3.22
CA LEU A 342 -4.60 36.40 -3.19
C LEU A 342 -3.74 37.33 -4.05
N ASP A 343 -2.70 37.91 -3.44
CA ASP A 343 -1.67 38.63 -4.19
C ASP A 343 -0.85 37.63 -5.01
N GLN A 344 -1.04 37.66 -6.33
CA GLN A 344 -0.38 36.75 -7.26
C GLN A 344 1.14 37.00 -7.36
N PHE A 345 1.63 38.18 -6.95
CA PHE A 345 3.05 38.50 -7.04
C PHE A 345 3.92 37.61 -6.14
N ILE A 346 3.39 37.20 -4.98
CA ILE A 346 4.08 36.32 -4.04
C ILE A 346 4.29 34.92 -4.62
N LEU A 347 3.51 34.52 -5.64
CA LEU A 347 3.53 33.19 -6.25
C LEU A 347 4.54 33.07 -7.40
N LYS A 348 5.06 34.18 -7.92
CA LYS A 348 5.82 34.24 -9.18
C LYS A 348 7.09 33.37 -9.19
N HIS A 349 7.70 33.17 -8.02
CA HIS A 349 8.97 32.47 -7.85
C HIS A 349 8.86 31.23 -6.98
N VAL A 350 7.62 30.79 -6.69
CA VAL A 350 7.37 29.61 -5.86
C VAL A 350 7.76 28.35 -6.63
N ASP A 351 8.73 27.61 -6.08
CA ASP A 351 9.15 26.33 -6.61
C ASP A 351 8.28 25.19 -6.04
N TRP A 352 7.81 25.32 -4.79
CA TRP A 352 6.93 24.35 -4.12
C TRP A 352 5.74 24.98 -3.42
N VAL A 353 4.58 24.35 -3.49
CA VAL A 353 3.46 24.59 -2.56
C VAL A 353 3.28 23.37 -1.69
N PHE A 354 3.33 23.54 -0.37
CA PHE A 354 3.19 22.45 0.58
C PHE A 354 1.92 22.59 1.42
N PHE A 355 1.07 21.55 1.43
CA PHE A 355 -0.17 21.52 2.18
C PHE A 355 -0.12 20.52 3.33
N SER A 356 -0.33 21.00 4.56
CA SER A 356 -0.41 20.15 5.75
C SER A 356 -1.81 19.57 6.02
N SER A 357 -2.83 20.01 5.27
CA SER A 357 -4.20 19.53 5.43
C SER A 357 -5.04 19.71 4.17
N ARG A 358 -6.08 18.87 4.04
CA ARG A 358 -7.12 18.98 3.01
C ARG A 358 -7.74 20.37 2.92
N ASN A 359 -8.10 20.99 4.06
CA ASN A 359 -8.71 22.31 4.07
C ASN A 359 -7.77 23.36 3.46
N SER A 360 -6.46 23.24 3.71
CA SER A 360 -5.48 24.17 3.14
C SER A 360 -5.43 24.08 1.61
N VAL A 361 -5.59 22.89 1.04
CA VAL A 361 -5.72 22.69 -0.41
C VAL A 361 -6.98 23.40 -0.93
N GLU A 362 -8.14 23.08 -0.34
CA GLU A 362 -9.44 23.57 -0.80
C GLU A 362 -9.51 25.11 -0.73
N TYR A 363 -9.15 25.72 0.39
CA TYR A 363 -9.13 27.17 0.54
C TYR A 363 -8.14 27.84 -0.43
N PHE A 364 -6.94 27.26 -0.62
CA PHE A 364 -5.94 27.87 -1.48
C PHE A 364 -6.37 27.87 -2.94
N PHE A 365 -6.86 26.74 -3.48
CA PHE A 365 -7.29 26.70 -4.89
C PHE A 365 -8.60 27.44 -5.16
N ASN A 366 -9.46 27.61 -4.14
CA ASN A 366 -10.62 28.50 -4.24
C ASN A 366 -10.24 29.98 -4.44
N LEU A 367 -9.02 30.38 -4.05
CA LEU A 367 -8.46 31.70 -4.35
C LEU A 367 -7.95 31.84 -5.80
N LYS A 368 -8.04 30.77 -6.60
CA LYS A 368 -7.60 30.71 -8.01
C LYS A 368 -6.15 31.19 -8.20
N PRO A 369 -5.17 30.51 -7.56
CA PRO A 369 -3.77 30.89 -7.62
C PRO A 369 -3.21 30.70 -9.04
N VAL A 370 -2.40 31.65 -9.51
CA VAL A 370 -1.66 31.54 -10.77
C VAL A 370 -0.23 31.13 -10.44
N LEU A 371 0.04 29.84 -10.56
CA LEU A 371 1.35 29.24 -10.26
C LEU A 371 2.21 29.10 -11.51
N PRO A 372 3.55 29.22 -11.39
CA PRO A 372 4.47 28.77 -12.43
C PRO A 372 4.21 27.32 -12.84
N LYS A 373 4.33 27.00 -14.15
CA LYS A 373 4.12 25.64 -14.66
C LYS A 373 5.05 24.57 -14.04
N ARG A 374 6.18 25.01 -13.49
CA ARG A 374 7.20 24.15 -12.88
C ARG A 374 6.99 23.94 -11.37
N THR A 375 5.98 24.60 -10.79
CA THR A 375 5.71 24.51 -9.36
C THR A 375 5.32 23.09 -9.00
N LYS A 376 6.01 22.56 -8.00
CA LYS A 376 5.80 21.24 -7.44
C LYS A 376 4.86 21.29 -6.24
N PHE A 377 4.23 20.16 -5.93
CA PHE A 377 3.29 20.06 -4.82
C PHE A 377 3.74 19.03 -3.79
N GLY A 378 3.76 19.44 -2.53
CA GLY A 378 3.95 18.55 -1.39
C GLY A 378 2.69 18.49 -0.53
N VAL A 379 2.35 17.32 -0.01
CA VAL A 379 1.17 17.14 0.85
C VAL A 379 1.47 16.21 2.02
N VAL A 380 0.79 16.42 3.15
CA VAL A 380 0.78 15.48 4.27
C VAL A 380 -0.38 14.51 4.09
N GLY A 381 -0.03 13.24 3.88
CA GLY A 381 -0.98 12.13 3.75
C GLY A 381 -1.83 12.15 2.48
N ARG A 382 -2.39 10.98 2.16
CA ARG A 382 -3.19 10.76 0.96
C ARG A 382 -4.50 11.53 0.93
N GLY A 383 -5.09 11.84 2.08
CA GLY A 383 -6.31 12.66 2.13
C GLY A 383 -6.11 14.09 1.59
N SER A 384 -4.92 14.65 1.78
CA SER A 384 -4.54 15.96 1.21
C SER A 384 -4.18 15.82 -0.28
N GLU A 385 -3.57 14.71 -0.67
CA GLU A 385 -3.30 14.38 -2.08
C GLU A 385 -4.60 14.24 -2.89
N ASP A 386 -5.59 13.49 -2.39
CA ASP A 386 -6.89 13.32 -3.03
C ASP A 386 -7.61 14.67 -3.19
N ALA A 387 -7.44 15.59 -2.23
CA ALA A 387 -7.97 16.95 -2.34
C ALA A 387 -7.26 17.75 -3.44
N LEU A 388 -5.93 17.61 -3.56
CA LEU A 388 -5.12 18.27 -4.59
C LEU A 388 -5.50 17.78 -6.00
N ARG A 389 -5.74 16.47 -6.13
CA ARG A 389 -6.19 15.83 -7.38
C ARG A 389 -7.51 16.39 -7.88
N LYS A 390 -8.47 16.71 -7.01
CA LYS A 390 -9.75 17.36 -7.40
C LYS A 390 -9.56 18.70 -8.10
N PHE A 391 -8.42 19.37 -7.89
CA PHE A 391 -8.05 20.61 -8.59
C PHE A 391 -7.15 20.36 -9.81
N GLY A 392 -6.95 19.10 -10.23
CA GLY A 392 -6.19 18.73 -11.43
C GLY A 392 -4.68 18.63 -11.21
N HIS A 393 -4.22 18.49 -9.96
CA HIS A 393 -2.80 18.46 -9.61
C HIS A 393 -2.41 17.13 -8.96
N ILE A 394 -1.22 16.63 -9.30
CA ILE A 394 -0.60 15.45 -8.67
C ILE A 394 0.48 15.96 -7.71
N ALA A 395 0.61 15.33 -6.55
CA ALA A 395 1.68 15.64 -5.61
C ALA A 395 3.02 15.07 -6.10
N ASP A 396 4.07 15.89 -6.08
CA ASP A 396 5.46 15.45 -6.28
C ASP A 396 6.05 14.83 -5.00
N PHE A 397 5.42 15.09 -3.85
CA PHE A 397 5.78 14.53 -2.55
C PHE A 397 4.54 14.29 -1.70
N VAL A 398 4.39 13.06 -1.20
CA VAL A 398 3.33 12.68 -0.25
C VAL A 398 3.99 12.14 1.01
N GLY A 399 3.80 12.85 2.13
CA GLY A 399 4.26 12.38 3.43
C GLY A 399 3.36 11.28 3.98
N GLU A 400 3.79 10.02 3.89
CA GLU A 400 2.95 8.87 4.28
C GLU A 400 2.98 8.54 5.78
N SER A 401 3.97 9.03 6.52
CA SER A 401 4.09 8.75 7.96
C SER A 401 3.03 9.48 8.78
N GLY A 402 2.48 8.78 9.78
CA GLY A 402 1.69 9.40 10.86
C GLY A 402 2.51 10.32 11.77
N ASP A 403 3.85 10.27 11.69
CA ASP A 403 4.74 11.22 12.32
C ASP A 403 5.10 12.38 11.38
N ILE A 404 4.55 13.56 11.72
CA ILE A 404 4.81 14.80 11.00
C ILE A 404 6.31 15.17 10.99
N THR A 405 7.08 14.69 11.96
CA THR A 405 8.52 14.95 12.06
C THR A 405 9.29 14.23 10.96
N GLU A 406 8.99 12.95 10.75
CA GLU A 406 9.59 12.15 9.67
C GLU A 406 9.21 12.73 8.30
N VAL A 407 7.94 13.11 8.11
CA VAL A 407 7.49 13.79 6.90
C VAL A 407 8.27 15.08 6.64
N ALA A 408 8.55 15.85 7.70
CA ALA A 408 9.30 17.09 7.60
C ALA A 408 10.76 16.84 7.19
N GLU A 409 11.41 15.83 7.78
CA GLU A 409 12.78 15.43 7.47
C GLU A 409 12.93 14.96 6.03
N ASP A 410 11.99 14.16 5.53
CA ASP A 410 12.00 13.68 4.16
C ASP A 410 11.77 14.80 3.15
N PHE A 411 10.81 15.69 3.43
CA PHE A 411 10.57 16.84 2.58
C PHE A 411 11.78 17.80 2.56
N ALA A 412 12.42 18.04 3.70
CA ALA A 412 13.59 18.90 3.83
C ALA A 412 14.74 18.49 2.91
N LYS A 413 14.90 17.18 2.63
CA LYS A 413 15.93 16.65 1.70
C LYS A 413 15.70 17.09 0.25
N LEU A 414 14.47 17.45 -0.13
CA LEU A 414 14.07 17.74 -1.52
C LEU A 414 14.14 19.24 -1.88
N VAL A 415 14.14 20.11 -0.87
CA VAL A 415 13.95 21.56 -1.03
C VAL A 415 15.11 22.49 -0.59
N PRO A 416 16.40 22.06 -0.50
CA PRO A 416 17.50 23.00 -0.25
C PRO A 416 17.50 24.17 -1.24
N GLY A 417 17.59 25.40 -0.74
CA GLY A 417 17.66 26.62 -1.54
C GLY A 417 16.40 27.02 -2.32
N GLN A 418 15.31 26.26 -2.21
CA GLN A 418 14.07 26.47 -2.97
C GLN A 418 13.09 27.38 -2.24
N GLN A 419 12.19 28.04 -2.98
CA GLN A 419 11.12 28.84 -2.40
C GLN A 419 9.84 28.02 -2.23
N ILE A 420 9.36 27.92 -0.98
CA ILE A 420 8.26 27.05 -0.59
C ILE A 420 7.15 27.90 0.01
N LEU A 421 5.95 27.78 -0.54
CA LEU A 421 4.73 28.38 -0.04
C LEU A 421 3.99 27.39 0.87
N PHE A 422 3.57 27.86 2.05
CA PHE A 422 2.75 27.12 3.00
C PHE A 422 1.40 27.80 3.21
N PRO A 423 0.38 27.47 2.40
CA PRO A 423 -0.99 27.83 2.68
C PRO A 423 -1.47 27.03 3.89
N ARG A 424 -1.96 27.69 4.95
CA ARG A 424 -2.24 27.02 6.23
C ARG A 424 -3.35 27.68 7.07
N ALA A 425 -3.75 26.96 8.12
CA ALA A 425 -4.54 27.54 9.22
C ALA A 425 -3.73 28.62 9.96
N GLN A 426 -4.40 29.65 10.49
CA GLN A 426 -3.78 30.73 11.27
C GLN A 426 -2.95 30.23 12.46
N ASP A 427 -3.49 29.27 13.22
CA ASP A 427 -2.87 28.77 14.46
C ASP A 427 -2.18 27.41 14.28
N SER A 428 -1.69 27.11 13.08
CA SER A 428 -0.99 25.83 12.84
C SER A 428 0.32 25.71 13.64
N LEU A 429 0.72 24.47 13.96
CA LEU A 429 1.96 24.17 14.70
C LEU A 429 3.26 24.49 13.94
N GLN A 430 3.18 24.71 12.63
CA GLN A 430 4.31 24.99 11.74
C GLN A 430 5.44 23.93 11.81
N SER A 431 5.07 22.66 12.05
CA SER A 431 6.04 21.58 12.28
C SER A 431 6.95 21.34 11.08
N ILE A 432 6.42 21.41 9.85
CA ILE A 432 7.21 21.20 8.63
C ILE A 432 8.21 22.35 8.44
N GLN A 433 7.75 23.60 8.58
CA GLN A 433 8.56 24.81 8.42
C GLN A 433 9.78 24.81 9.36
N LYS A 434 9.58 24.34 10.60
CA LYS A 434 10.64 24.29 11.62
C LYS A 434 11.76 23.29 11.31
N SER A 435 11.52 22.29 10.46
CA SER A 435 12.51 21.28 10.09
C SER A 435 13.17 21.54 8.74
N LEU A 436 12.77 22.59 8.02
CA LEU A 436 13.36 22.94 6.73
C LEU A 436 14.80 23.45 6.87
N PRO A 437 15.65 23.24 5.85
CA PRO A 437 17.02 23.73 5.89
C PRO A 437 17.07 25.27 5.89
N ALA A 438 18.10 25.83 6.51
CA ALA A 438 18.21 27.28 6.72
C ALA A 438 18.30 28.11 5.43
N ASP A 439 18.63 27.48 4.30
CA ASP A 439 18.71 28.11 2.99
C ASP A 439 17.37 28.06 2.20
N ALA A 440 16.36 27.33 2.70
CA ALA A 440 15.03 27.33 2.12
C ALA A 440 14.31 28.67 2.38
N LYS A 441 13.64 29.19 1.36
CA LYS A 441 12.88 30.45 1.44
C LYS A 441 11.41 30.13 1.72
N ILE A 442 10.97 30.40 2.95
CA ILE A 442 9.61 30.08 3.39
C ILE A 442 8.68 31.28 3.16
N ILE A 443 7.53 31.03 2.50
CA ILE A 443 6.39 31.96 2.43
C ILE A 443 5.25 31.32 3.23
N ASP A 444 4.98 31.81 4.43
CA ASP A 444 3.82 31.39 5.22
C ASP A 444 2.59 32.23 4.86
N LEU A 445 1.49 31.54 4.52
CA LEU A 445 0.24 32.19 4.13
C LEU A 445 -0.93 31.61 4.95
N PRO A 446 -1.29 32.24 6.09
CA PRO A 446 -2.55 31.97 6.77
C PRO A 446 -3.73 32.30 5.84
N ILE A 447 -4.56 31.31 5.48
CA ILE A 447 -5.71 31.51 4.57
C ILE A 447 -7.06 31.19 5.21
N TYR A 448 -7.08 30.49 6.34
CA TYR A 448 -8.30 30.22 7.10
C TYR A 448 -8.04 30.15 8.61
N GLU A 449 -9.07 30.39 9.40
CA GLU A 449 -9.10 30.19 10.84
C GLU A 449 -10.06 29.05 11.20
N THR A 450 -9.87 28.46 12.38
CA THR A 450 -10.72 27.40 12.92
C THR A 450 -11.41 27.91 14.17
N VAL A 451 -12.73 27.79 14.20
CA VAL A 451 -13.57 28.14 15.36
C VAL A 451 -14.17 26.86 15.93
N ILE A 452 -14.11 26.73 17.25
CA ILE A 452 -14.68 25.60 17.99
C ILE A 452 -16.18 25.82 18.13
N GLU A 453 -16.98 24.78 17.89
CA GLU A 453 -18.41 24.80 18.20
C GLU A 453 -18.63 24.57 19.70
N GLU A 454 -19.62 25.27 20.27
CA GLU A 454 -20.07 25.11 21.65
C GLU A 454 -21.26 24.14 21.71
N ASP A 455 -21.62 23.67 22.90
CA ASP A 455 -22.78 22.79 23.15
C ASP A 455 -22.73 21.48 22.33
N ILE A 456 -21.58 20.81 22.32
CA ILE A 456 -21.39 19.54 21.59
C ILE A 456 -22.12 18.39 22.31
N ASP A 457 -23.08 17.76 21.63
CA ASP A 457 -23.74 16.55 22.12
C ASP A 457 -22.74 15.42 22.40
N GLN A 458 -22.99 14.63 23.45
CA GLN A 458 -22.22 13.42 23.74
C GLN A 458 -22.47 12.33 22.68
N SER A 459 -21.42 11.59 22.32
CA SER A 459 -21.55 10.39 21.48
C SER A 459 -21.45 9.12 22.33
N TYR A 460 -22.38 8.19 22.08
CA TYR A 460 -22.43 6.87 22.71
C TYR A 460 -21.85 5.76 21.81
N ALA A 461 -21.06 6.13 20.80
CA ALA A 461 -20.38 5.16 19.94
C ALA A 461 -19.33 4.37 20.73
N ASP A 462 -19.04 3.14 20.29
CA ASP A 462 -18.01 2.29 20.92
C ASP A 462 -16.59 2.81 20.66
N VAL A 463 -16.40 3.46 19.51
CA VAL A 463 -15.12 4.03 19.08
C VAL A 463 -15.32 5.49 18.70
N LEU A 464 -14.49 6.38 19.27
CA LEU A 464 -14.49 7.81 18.97
C LEU A 464 -13.23 8.19 18.18
N ILE A 465 -13.41 8.78 17.00
CA ILE A 465 -12.32 9.20 16.11
C ILE A 465 -12.19 10.72 16.09
N PHE A 466 -11.03 11.22 16.51
CA PHE A 466 -10.71 12.64 16.55
C PHE A 466 -9.75 13.04 15.45
N THR A 467 -10.18 13.96 14.59
CA THR A 467 -9.46 14.33 13.36
C THR A 467 -8.47 15.48 13.56
N SER A 468 -8.54 16.19 14.68
CA SER A 468 -7.63 17.30 15.01
C SER A 468 -7.61 17.58 16.52
N PRO A 469 -6.56 18.28 17.04
CA PRO A 469 -6.53 18.74 18.43
C PRO A 469 -7.72 19.62 18.80
N SER A 470 -8.15 20.52 17.92
CA SER A 470 -9.30 21.39 18.16
C SER A 470 -10.61 20.62 18.29
N ASN A 471 -10.76 19.48 17.61
CA ASN A 471 -11.92 18.60 17.79
C ASN A 471 -11.89 17.88 19.14
N VAL A 472 -10.71 17.59 19.69
CA VAL A 472 -10.59 17.05 21.06
C VAL A 472 -11.00 18.12 22.07
N ASP A 473 -10.45 19.33 21.94
CA ASP A 473 -10.78 20.46 22.81
C ASP A 473 -12.29 20.78 22.76
N ALA A 474 -12.90 20.77 21.58
CA ALA A 474 -14.34 20.98 21.38
C ALA A 474 -15.21 19.93 22.07
N TYR A 475 -14.89 18.64 21.89
CA TYR A 475 -15.72 17.56 22.45
C TYR A 475 -15.62 17.49 23.97
N PHE A 476 -14.40 17.59 24.50
CA PHE A 476 -14.13 17.42 25.93
C PHE A 476 -14.30 18.69 26.77
N ALA A 477 -14.75 19.79 26.15
CA ALA A 477 -15.23 20.96 26.89
C ALA A 477 -16.41 20.57 27.80
N ASP A 478 -17.37 19.80 27.26
CA ASP A 478 -18.62 19.46 27.94
C ASP A 478 -18.85 17.94 28.10
N ASN A 479 -18.04 17.09 27.45
CA ASN A 479 -18.24 15.63 27.45
C ASN A 479 -17.11 14.86 28.14
N LEU A 480 -17.40 13.62 28.53
CA LEU A 480 -16.44 12.65 29.08
C LEU A 480 -16.46 11.33 28.28
N LEU A 481 -15.41 10.52 28.44
CA LEU A 481 -15.38 9.16 27.94
C LEU A 481 -16.19 8.22 28.83
N GLU A 482 -17.09 7.47 28.22
CA GLU A 482 -17.81 6.39 28.89
C GLU A 482 -16.91 5.15 29.08
N PRO A 483 -17.15 4.34 30.12
CA PRO A 483 -16.42 3.11 30.34
C PRO A 483 -16.50 2.17 29.12
N GLY A 484 -15.33 1.76 28.61
CA GLY A 484 -15.22 0.82 27.49
C GLY A 484 -15.05 1.49 26.12
N GLN A 485 -15.34 2.78 25.97
CA GLN A 485 -15.08 3.51 24.73
C GLN A 485 -13.59 3.49 24.37
N GLN A 486 -13.32 3.32 23.08
CA GLN A 486 -11.97 3.35 22.53
C GLN A 486 -11.77 4.63 21.72
N VAL A 487 -10.56 5.17 21.73
CA VAL A 487 -10.23 6.43 21.04
C VAL A 487 -9.25 6.18 19.92
N ILE A 488 -9.51 6.76 18.74
CA ILE A 488 -8.56 6.87 17.64
C ILE A 488 -8.23 8.34 17.42
N ALA A 489 -6.94 8.67 17.43
CA ALA A 489 -6.46 10.02 17.17
C ALA A 489 -5.79 10.09 15.79
N ILE A 490 -6.16 11.08 14.96
CA ILE A 490 -5.48 11.32 13.68
C ILE A 490 -4.19 12.09 13.93
N GLY A 491 -3.07 11.38 13.80
CA GLY A 491 -1.71 11.93 13.89
C GLY A 491 -1.25 12.25 15.32
N ASN A 492 0.06 12.37 15.47
CA ASN A 492 0.71 12.60 16.77
C ASN A 492 0.26 13.90 17.46
N SER A 493 -0.11 14.93 16.71
CA SER A 493 -0.61 16.19 17.29
C SER A 493 -1.92 16.00 18.06
N THR A 494 -2.82 15.17 17.53
CA THR A 494 -4.09 14.85 18.19
C THR A 494 -3.86 13.88 19.33
N GLY A 495 -2.94 12.90 19.16
CA GLY A 495 -2.53 11.98 20.21
C GLY A 495 -2.01 12.68 21.48
N LYS A 496 -1.19 13.73 21.31
CA LYS A 496 -0.66 14.52 22.44
C LYS A 496 -1.73 15.09 23.37
N LYS A 497 -2.89 15.49 22.83
CA LYS A 497 -4.02 15.96 23.65
C LYS A 497 -4.55 14.86 24.56
N PHE A 498 -4.61 13.62 24.06
CA PHE A 498 -5.00 12.48 24.88
C PHE A 498 -3.93 12.08 25.90
N ASP A 499 -2.65 12.22 25.56
CA ASP A 499 -1.55 12.02 26.52
C ASP A 499 -1.67 13.00 27.71
N GLU A 500 -1.95 14.29 27.44
CA GLU A 500 -2.19 15.32 28.46
C GLU A 500 -3.40 14.99 29.35
N MET A 501 -4.41 14.33 28.80
CA MET A 501 -5.61 13.89 29.50
C MET A 501 -5.48 12.52 30.17
N GLY A 502 -4.36 11.80 29.98
CA GLY A 502 -4.17 10.44 30.49
C GLY A 502 -5.07 9.38 29.83
N VAL A 503 -5.55 9.65 28.61
CA VAL A 503 -6.44 8.76 27.84
C VAL A 503 -5.63 7.90 26.88
N LYS A 504 -5.92 6.60 26.83
CA LYS A 504 -5.32 5.69 25.84
C LYS A 504 -5.99 5.87 24.49
N TYR A 505 -5.18 5.90 23.43
CA TYR A 505 -5.64 6.02 22.05
C TYR A 505 -4.88 5.09 21.12
N ALA A 506 -5.46 4.82 19.96
CA ALA A 506 -4.80 4.21 18.81
C ALA A 506 -4.47 5.28 17.76
N LEU A 507 -3.37 5.08 17.04
CA LEU A 507 -3.00 5.88 15.87
C LEU A 507 -3.18 5.03 14.62
N PRO A 508 -3.89 5.53 13.59
CA PRO A 508 -3.88 4.91 12.29
C PRO A 508 -2.49 5.04 11.65
N TYR A 509 -2.13 4.13 10.74
CA TYR A 509 -0.87 4.24 9.99
C TYR A 509 -0.85 5.53 9.15
N SER A 510 -1.94 5.75 8.41
CA SER A 510 -2.17 6.93 7.58
C SER A 510 -3.44 7.68 8.02
N PRO A 511 -3.49 9.01 7.87
CA PRO A 511 -4.65 9.82 8.28
C PRO A 511 -5.84 9.75 7.29
N ASP A 512 -5.70 8.97 6.23
CA ASP A 512 -6.70 8.83 5.16
C ASP A 512 -7.81 7.84 5.52
N GLU A 513 -8.76 7.68 4.60
CA GLU A 513 -9.94 6.85 4.84
C GLU A 513 -9.60 5.36 5.04
N ILE A 514 -8.55 4.87 4.37
CA ILE A 514 -8.06 3.50 4.48
C ILE A 514 -7.45 3.28 5.86
N GLY A 515 -6.51 4.14 6.28
CA GLY A 515 -5.83 4.02 7.57
C GLY A 515 -6.79 4.13 8.76
N LEU A 516 -7.83 4.97 8.64
CA LEU A 516 -8.90 5.05 9.65
C LEU A 516 -9.71 3.76 9.75
N ALA A 517 -10.09 3.16 8.61
CA ALA A 517 -10.80 1.89 8.61
C ALA A 517 -9.94 0.78 9.23
N GLU A 518 -8.66 0.71 8.85
CA GLU A 518 -7.68 -0.23 9.42
C GLU A 518 -7.55 -0.07 10.94
N ALA A 519 -7.52 1.16 11.45
CA ALA A 519 -7.46 1.43 12.89
C ALA A 519 -8.72 0.95 13.62
N VAL A 520 -9.91 1.19 13.07
CA VAL A 520 -11.18 0.66 13.62
C VAL A 520 -11.15 -0.86 13.66
N PHE A 521 -10.71 -1.51 12.58
CA PHE A 521 -10.62 -2.98 12.54
C PHE A 521 -9.47 -3.54 13.40
N GLY A 522 -8.48 -2.73 13.80
CA GLY A 522 -7.43 -3.12 14.73
C GLY A 522 -7.89 -3.22 16.19
N ILE A 523 -8.89 -2.42 16.58
CA ILE A 523 -9.37 -2.29 17.98
C ILE A 523 -9.98 -3.59 18.51
N GLU A 524 -9.75 -3.87 19.80
CA GLU A 524 -10.41 -4.96 20.51
C GLU A 524 -11.54 -4.41 21.37
N ILE A 525 -12.77 -4.77 21.03
CA ILE A 525 -13.93 -4.50 21.87
C ILE A 525 -14.05 -5.64 22.87
N ARG A 526 -14.03 -5.30 24.16
CA ARG A 526 -14.17 -6.27 25.26
C ARG A 526 -15.62 -6.72 25.46
#